data_AF-A0AAV2R5B4-F1
#
_entry.id   AF-A0AAV2R5B4-F1
#
_cell.length_a   1.000
_cell.length_b   1.000
_cell.length_c   1.000
_cell.angle_alpha   90.00
_cell.angle_beta   90.00
_cell.angle_gamma   90.00
#
_symmetry.space_group_name_H-M   'P 1'
#
loop_
_entity.id
_entity.type
_entity.pdbx_description
1 polymer ?
#
loop_
_entity_poly.entity_id
_entity_poly.type
_entity_poly.pdbx_seq_one_letter_code
_entity_poly.pdbx_strand_id
1 'polypeptide(L)'
;GDDLKQQLQQQEEQAAAAAAAAAAVVAAAAGTVTAAPITTPPDPSTSQFLECSSQSTTHKDNNQLPSLLLEAIKKGDDLKLSLQEFEDAAQRVSNSDKLDLKKALAMLNQFNAGNPTNNRDKLSKVIMLLSGRPIVYVDKSIGTDNQPDKVKFVQNNVALQIIKIGHDKQATNTVNIGMYAWVISNVWKAFPVMGNLFLHRFYETCPYLLPRNVSQNLGQSEEEFYKAMGYRITSEACEKQDNYVTRMGAAAQLYGLVVALMAKYKISLSDVRPCDRFLRSILDFPTPKSITDILDHKPLLKIFGDRCLEDIPNPRLRNLKEKTLSYRFQMIHIPGNTGKGGSLDSDAFRRALLQYRNTFRAYAPRDSPHYGSVTM
;
A
#
# COMPACT_ATOMS: atom_id res chain seq x y z
N GLY A 1 -8.44 -40.03 28.13
CA GLY A 1 -7.47 -39.43 29.05
C GLY A 1 -6.07 -39.72 28.59
N ASP A 2 -5.71 -41.00 28.51
CA ASP A 2 -4.35 -41.43 28.15
C ASP A 2 -4.06 -41.44 26.65
N ASP A 3 -5.07 -41.69 25.80
CA ASP A 3 -4.91 -41.69 24.33
C ASP A 3 -4.50 -40.31 23.76
N LEU A 4 -5.06 -39.23 24.32
CA LEU A 4 -4.75 -37.86 23.90
C LEU A 4 -3.34 -37.44 24.33
N LYS A 5 -2.86 -37.97 25.48
CA LYS A 5 -1.50 -37.76 25.95
C LYS A 5 -0.49 -38.53 25.11
N GLN A 6 -0.81 -39.76 24.71
CA GLN A 6 0.02 -40.54 23.79
C GLN A 6 0.11 -39.91 22.40
N GLN A 7 -0.97 -39.32 21.89
CA GLN A 7 -0.95 -38.59 20.61
C GLN A 7 -0.14 -37.29 20.67
N LEU A 8 -0.22 -36.53 21.77
CA LEU A 8 0.61 -35.34 21.98
C LEU A 8 2.08 -35.71 22.12
N GLN A 9 2.40 -36.79 22.83
CA GLN A 9 3.76 -37.25 23.02
C GLN A 9 4.37 -37.78 21.70
N GLN A 10 3.58 -38.47 20.87
CA GLN A 10 4.00 -38.85 19.52
C GLN A 10 4.17 -37.65 18.58
N GLN A 11 3.34 -36.61 18.69
CA GLN A 11 3.52 -35.37 17.90
C GLN A 11 4.76 -34.59 18.31
N GLU A 12 5.07 -34.52 19.61
CA GLU A 12 6.29 -33.87 20.10
C GLU A 12 7.55 -34.63 19.68
N GLU A 13 7.50 -35.96 19.69
CA GLU A 13 8.62 -36.81 19.28
C GLU A 13 8.87 -36.74 17.75
N GLN A 14 7.80 -36.68 16.95
CA GLN A 14 7.89 -36.45 15.50
C GLN A 14 8.38 -35.04 15.15
N ALA A 15 7.98 -34.01 15.91
CA ALA A 15 8.46 -32.64 15.73
C ALA A 15 9.94 -32.50 16.13
N ALA A 16 10.38 -33.19 17.17
CA ALA A 16 11.79 -33.24 17.59
C ALA A 16 12.66 -33.96 16.55
N ALA A 17 12.18 -35.07 15.97
CA ALA A 17 12.87 -35.78 14.90
C ALA A 17 12.99 -34.94 13.61
N ALA A 18 11.94 -34.19 13.25
CA ALA A 18 11.98 -33.27 12.10
C ALA A 18 12.94 -32.09 12.33
N ALA A 19 13.02 -31.55 13.55
CA ALA A 19 13.96 -30.50 13.91
C ALA A 19 15.42 -31.00 13.91
N ALA A 20 15.67 -32.23 14.36
CA ALA A 20 16.99 -32.86 14.33
C ALA A 20 17.44 -33.16 12.89
N ALA A 21 16.52 -33.61 12.02
CA ALA A 21 16.80 -33.80 10.59
C ALA A 21 17.11 -32.47 9.88
N ALA A 22 16.40 -31.40 10.21
CA ALA A 22 16.69 -30.05 9.69
C ALA A 22 18.05 -29.51 10.17
N ALA A 23 18.43 -29.78 11.43
CA ALA A 23 19.73 -29.40 11.98
C ALA A 23 20.89 -30.19 11.35
N ALA A 24 20.68 -31.46 11.00
CA ALA A 24 21.68 -32.29 10.33
C ALA A 24 21.97 -31.83 8.89
N VAL A 25 20.96 -31.33 8.16
CA VAL A 25 21.12 -30.74 6.81
C VAL A 25 21.93 -29.43 6.88
N VAL A 26 21.78 -28.66 7.96
CA VAL A 26 22.56 -27.43 8.19
C VAL A 26 24.02 -27.74 8.58
N ALA A 27 24.26 -28.81 9.35
CA ALA A 27 25.60 -29.23 9.72
C ALA A 27 26.41 -29.81 8.54
N ALA A 28 25.75 -30.49 7.58
CA ALA A 28 26.40 -31.02 6.38
C ALA A 28 26.87 -29.94 5.38
N ALA A 29 26.35 -28.71 5.49
CA ALA A 29 26.77 -27.57 4.67
C ALA A 29 27.99 -26.81 5.22
N ALA A 30 28.44 -27.14 6.44
CA ALA A 30 29.56 -26.49 7.12
C ALA A 30 30.87 -27.29 6.97
N GLY A 31 31.38 -27.39 5.74
CA GLY A 31 32.76 -27.83 5.47
C GLY A 31 33.75 -26.68 5.65
N THR A 32 34.57 -26.78 6.70
CA THR A 32 35.81 -26.04 7.04
C THR A 32 36.47 -25.14 5.99
N VAL A 33 36.69 -23.85 6.32
CA VAL A 33 37.92 -23.12 5.98
C VAL A 33 38.29 -22.12 7.09
N THR A 34 39.58 -22.12 7.40
CA THR A 34 40.37 -21.41 8.41
C THR A 34 40.38 -19.88 8.25
N ALA A 35 40.66 -19.18 9.36
CA ALA A 35 40.70 -17.72 9.47
C ALA A 35 41.83 -17.05 8.66
N ALA A 36 41.51 -15.92 8.01
CA ALA A 36 42.47 -14.93 7.49
C ALA A 36 41.85 -13.50 7.55
N PRO A 37 42.67 -12.44 7.68
CA PRO A 37 42.24 -11.11 8.13
C PRO A 37 41.71 -10.21 6.99
N ILE A 38 40.89 -9.24 7.42
CA ILE A 38 40.33 -8.06 6.74
C ILE A 38 40.68 -7.92 5.25
N THR A 39 39.71 -8.26 4.38
CA THR A 39 39.72 -7.89 2.96
C THR A 39 38.66 -6.82 2.66
N THR A 40 39.06 -5.89 1.81
CA THR A 40 38.30 -4.80 1.19
C THR A 40 36.96 -5.25 0.58
N PRO A 41 35.99 -4.32 0.41
CA PRO A 41 34.69 -4.64 -0.20
C PRO A 41 34.86 -5.21 -1.62
N PRO A 42 33.95 -6.09 -2.07
CA PRO A 42 34.06 -6.75 -3.36
C PRO A 42 33.91 -5.74 -4.51
N ASP A 43 34.86 -5.81 -5.43
CA ASP A 43 34.93 -5.08 -6.71
C ASP A 43 33.61 -5.23 -7.51
N PRO A 44 33.03 -4.15 -8.07
CA PRO A 44 31.72 -4.19 -8.76
C PRO A 44 31.76 -4.92 -10.12
N SER A 45 32.84 -5.61 -10.47
CA SER A 45 33.08 -6.20 -11.78
C SER A 45 32.48 -7.59 -11.99
N THR A 46 31.75 -8.16 -11.00
CA THR A 46 30.99 -9.42 -11.20
C THR A 46 29.52 -9.25 -10.85
N SER A 47 28.83 -8.40 -11.61
CA SER A 47 27.37 -8.49 -11.76
C SER A 47 27.09 -8.97 -13.17
N GLN A 48 26.57 -10.18 -13.31
CA GLN A 48 25.79 -10.54 -14.48
C GLN A 48 24.51 -9.68 -14.44
N PHE A 49 24.65 -8.43 -14.87
CA PHE A 49 23.52 -7.62 -15.27
C PHE A 49 22.88 -8.34 -16.46
N LEU A 50 21.56 -8.59 -16.40
CA LEU A 50 20.81 -8.74 -17.63
C LEU A 50 20.99 -7.45 -18.42
N GLU A 51 21.80 -7.51 -19.48
CA GLU A 51 21.84 -6.48 -20.51
C GLU A 51 20.44 -6.37 -21.11
N CYS A 52 19.67 -5.36 -20.67
CA CYS A 52 18.51 -4.93 -21.39
C CYS A 52 19.02 -4.20 -22.64
N SER A 53 19.11 -4.95 -23.74
CA SER A 53 19.46 -4.43 -25.05
C SER A 53 18.62 -3.19 -25.36
N SER A 54 19.28 -2.05 -25.42
CA SER A 54 18.71 -0.77 -25.81
C SER A 54 18.44 -0.78 -27.32
N GLN A 55 17.28 -1.32 -27.70
CA GLN A 55 16.73 -1.04 -29.01
C GLN A 55 16.03 0.31 -28.96
N SER A 56 16.70 1.31 -29.56
CA SER A 56 16.14 2.59 -29.94
C SER A 56 14.85 2.36 -30.73
N THR A 57 13.71 2.60 -30.09
CA THR A 57 12.44 2.83 -30.78
C THR A 57 12.07 4.27 -30.52
N THR A 58 12.16 5.06 -31.59
CA THR A 58 11.72 6.45 -31.67
C THR A 58 10.20 6.51 -31.58
N HIS A 59 9.65 6.41 -30.37
CA HIS A 59 8.27 6.81 -30.10
C HIS A 59 8.27 8.21 -29.51
N LYS A 60 7.84 9.16 -30.35
CA LYS A 60 7.39 10.49 -29.94
C LYS A 60 6.22 10.34 -28.97
N ASP A 61 6.15 11.30 -28.05
CA ASP A 61 5.14 11.54 -27.00
C ASP A 61 5.48 10.94 -25.62
N ASN A 62 5.96 11.78 -24.69
CA ASN A 62 5.64 11.73 -23.25
C ASN A 62 6.32 12.86 -22.44
N ASN A 63 5.88 14.11 -22.60
CA ASN A 63 6.24 15.20 -21.69
C ASN A 63 5.51 15.15 -20.32
N GLN A 64 4.70 14.12 -20.05
CA GLN A 64 3.98 13.95 -18.78
C GLN A 64 4.70 13.07 -17.75
N LEU A 65 5.52 12.12 -18.17
CA LEU A 65 6.23 11.19 -17.29
C LEU A 65 7.23 11.87 -16.31
N PRO A 66 7.90 12.99 -16.66
CA PRO A 66 8.75 13.72 -15.71
C PRO A 66 7.99 14.39 -14.56
N SER A 67 6.71 14.74 -14.76
CA SER A 67 5.96 15.58 -13.81
C SER A 67 5.52 14.82 -12.56
N LEU A 68 4.94 13.62 -12.71
CA LEU A 68 4.52 12.76 -11.61
C LEU A 68 5.71 12.24 -10.81
N LEU A 69 6.81 11.96 -11.49
CA LEU A 69 8.08 11.57 -10.89
C LEU A 69 8.61 12.67 -9.96
N LEU A 70 8.65 13.90 -10.47
CA LEU A 70 9.07 15.06 -9.70
C LEU A 70 8.13 15.35 -8.52
N GLU A 71 6.82 15.16 -8.71
CA GLU A 71 5.83 15.30 -7.64
C GLU A 71 6.03 14.27 -6.52
N ALA A 72 6.31 13.00 -6.86
CA ALA A 72 6.60 11.97 -5.87
C ALA A 72 7.87 12.27 -5.07
N ILE A 73 8.91 12.79 -5.73
CA ILE A 73 10.16 13.19 -5.09
C ILE A 73 9.93 14.36 -4.13
N LYS A 74 9.24 15.42 -4.59
CA LYS A 74 8.88 16.59 -3.77
C LYS A 74 8.08 16.19 -2.55
N LYS A 75 7.07 15.33 -2.73
CA LYS A 75 6.27 14.79 -1.64
C LYS A 75 7.14 14.06 -0.61
N GLY A 76 8.14 13.29 -1.06
CA GLY A 76 9.10 12.65 -0.16
C GLY A 76 9.87 13.65 0.70
N ASP A 77 10.27 14.78 0.13
CA ASP A 77 11.00 15.85 0.82
C ASP A 77 10.09 16.63 1.78
N ASP A 78 8.86 16.94 1.38
CA ASP A 78 7.85 17.57 2.23
C ASP A 78 7.53 16.72 3.47
N LEU A 79 7.45 15.39 3.27
CA LEU A 79 7.23 14.44 4.36
C LEU A 79 8.41 14.42 5.34
N LYS A 80 9.64 14.58 4.85
CA LYS A 80 10.84 14.67 5.70
C LYS A 80 10.81 15.93 6.56
N LEU A 81 10.45 17.06 5.97
CA LEU A 81 10.27 18.32 6.71
C LEU A 81 9.19 18.18 7.78
N SER A 82 8.06 17.55 7.44
CA SER A 82 6.98 17.31 8.40
C SER A 82 7.42 16.44 9.57
N LEU A 83 8.26 15.42 9.34
CA LEU A 83 8.78 14.53 10.37
C LEU A 83 9.63 15.27 11.41
N GLN A 84 10.41 16.27 10.97
CA GLN A 84 11.32 17.02 11.84
C GLN A 84 10.58 17.65 13.03
N GLU A 85 9.37 18.18 12.81
CA GLU A 85 8.55 18.72 13.89
C GLU A 85 8.17 17.67 14.96
N PHE A 86 8.02 16.40 14.58
CA PHE A 86 7.72 15.32 15.52
C PHE A 86 8.96 14.90 16.31
N GLU A 87 10.14 14.98 15.71
CA GLU A 87 11.41 14.73 16.38
C GLU A 87 11.74 15.85 17.37
N ASP A 88 11.49 17.10 16.99
CA ASP A 88 11.64 18.25 17.89
C ASP A 88 10.63 18.21 19.04
N ALA A 89 9.37 17.86 18.75
CA ALA A 89 8.36 17.62 19.77
C ALA A 89 8.75 16.49 20.73
N ALA A 90 9.36 15.42 20.20
CA ALA A 90 9.87 14.34 21.02
C ALA A 90 10.96 14.81 21.98
N GLN A 91 11.80 15.77 21.62
CA GLN A 91 12.85 16.29 22.52
C GLN A 91 12.26 17.02 23.74
N ARG A 92 11.16 17.76 23.57
CA ARG A 92 10.49 18.54 24.62
C ARG A 92 9.76 17.70 25.67
N VAL A 93 9.47 16.42 25.38
CA VAL A 93 8.83 15.51 26.35
C VAL A 93 9.80 15.13 27.47
N SER A 94 9.31 15.08 28.71
CA SER A 94 10.12 14.70 29.88
C SER A 94 10.67 13.27 29.76
N ASN A 95 11.84 12.99 30.35
CA ASN A 95 12.44 11.65 30.30
C ASN A 95 11.58 10.57 31.00
N SER A 96 10.86 10.91 32.06
CA SER A 96 9.92 9.99 32.73
C SER A 96 8.76 9.62 31.80
N ASP A 97 8.14 10.63 31.17
CA ASP A 97 7.04 10.39 30.24
C ASP A 97 7.49 9.57 29.03
N LYS A 98 8.68 9.87 28.47
CA LYS A 98 9.29 9.09 27.40
C LYS A 98 9.43 7.61 27.78
N LEU A 99 9.87 7.32 29.00
CA LEU A 99 10.04 5.95 29.49
C LEU A 99 8.70 5.24 29.62
N ASP A 100 7.71 5.88 30.24
CA ASP A 100 6.37 5.31 30.42
C ASP A 100 5.68 5.04 29.07
N LEU A 101 5.72 6.01 28.14
CA LEU A 101 5.18 5.87 26.80
C LEU A 101 5.89 4.77 26.02
N LYS A 102 7.23 4.65 26.13
CA LYS A 102 7.97 3.54 25.50
C LYS A 102 7.59 2.17 26.07
N LYS A 103 7.31 2.07 27.38
CA LYS A 103 6.81 0.82 28.00
C LYS A 103 5.43 0.45 27.45
N ALA A 104 4.52 1.42 27.35
CA ALA A 104 3.22 1.23 26.72
C ALA A 104 3.37 0.70 25.29
N LEU A 105 4.28 1.27 24.49
CA LEU A 105 4.53 0.86 23.10
C LEU A 105 5.17 -0.53 22.95
N ALA A 106 5.69 -1.14 24.01
CA ALA A 106 6.26 -2.49 23.95
C ALA A 106 5.25 -3.54 23.43
N MET A 107 3.94 -3.29 23.60
CA MET A 107 2.86 -4.11 23.04
C MET A 107 2.92 -4.27 21.51
N LEU A 108 3.56 -3.35 20.78
CA LEU A 108 3.71 -3.43 19.32
C LEU A 108 4.54 -4.64 18.88
N ASN A 109 5.45 -5.14 19.74
CA ASN A 109 6.22 -6.36 19.45
C ASN A 109 5.42 -7.65 19.68
N GLN A 110 4.24 -7.57 20.30
CA GLN A 110 3.46 -8.75 20.70
C GLN A 110 2.40 -9.13 19.67
N PHE A 111 2.30 -8.42 18.56
CA PHE A 111 1.40 -8.78 17.48
C PHE A 111 1.89 -10.07 16.80
N ASN A 112 0.96 -11.00 16.58
CA ASN A 112 1.25 -12.31 15.98
C ASN A 112 0.05 -12.75 15.12
N ALA A 113 0.29 -13.16 13.88
CA ALA A 113 -0.76 -13.61 12.97
C ALA A 113 -1.65 -14.75 13.52
N GLY A 114 -1.12 -15.59 14.43
CA GLY A 114 -1.86 -16.72 15.01
C GLY A 114 -2.97 -16.34 16.00
N ASN A 115 -3.11 -15.08 16.44
CA ASN A 115 -4.12 -14.69 17.42
C ASN A 115 -4.86 -13.39 17.05
N PRO A 116 -5.88 -13.46 16.16
CA PRO A 116 -6.55 -12.28 15.62
C PRO A 116 -7.36 -11.49 16.66
N THR A 117 -7.95 -12.15 17.65
CA THR A 117 -8.74 -11.48 18.70
C THR A 117 -7.85 -10.59 19.56
N ASN A 118 -6.73 -11.13 20.05
CA ASN A 118 -5.75 -10.37 20.82
C ASN A 118 -5.14 -9.21 20.01
N ASN A 119 -4.93 -9.41 18.71
CA ASN A 119 -4.44 -8.34 17.83
C ASN A 119 -5.43 -7.19 17.69
N ARG A 120 -6.75 -7.45 17.70
CA ARG A 120 -7.77 -6.38 17.69
C ARG A 120 -7.74 -5.57 18.98
N ASP A 121 -7.60 -6.23 20.13
CA ASP A 121 -7.51 -5.54 21.43
C ASP A 121 -6.24 -4.69 21.53
N LYS A 122 -5.11 -5.21 21.05
CA LYS A 122 -3.85 -4.46 20.95
C LYS A 122 -3.99 -3.28 19.99
N LEU A 123 -4.60 -3.47 18.82
CA LEU A 123 -4.84 -2.36 17.89
C LEU A 123 -5.72 -1.29 18.53
N SER A 124 -6.77 -1.68 19.26
CA SER A 124 -7.62 -0.74 19.99
C SER A 124 -6.83 0.09 20.99
N LYS A 125 -5.95 -0.54 21.78
CA LYS A 125 -5.05 0.17 22.72
C LYS A 125 -4.09 1.13 22.02
N VAL A 126 -3.53 0.75 20.86
CA VAL A 126 -2.68 1.67 20.05
C VAL A 126 -3.49 2.88 19.59
N ILE A 127 -4.72 2.66 19.10
CA ILE A 127 -5.63 3.74 18.67
C ILE A 127 -6.00 4.64 19.86
N MET A 128 -6.25 4.07 21.04
CA MET A 128 -6.53 4.84 22.26
C MET A 128 -5.37 5.77 22.62
N LEU A 129 -4.14 5.24 22.65
CA LEU A 129 -2.95 6.02 22.99
C LEU A 129 -2.69 7.14 21.96
N LEU A 130 -2.89 6.86 20.66
CA LEU A 130 -2.81 7.85 19.58
C LEU A 130 -3.92 8.91 19.66
N SER A 131 -5.08 8.56 20.20
CA SER A 131 -6.22 9.47 20.42
C SER A 131 -6.05 10.34 21.67
N GLY A 132 -4.96 10.16 22.42
CA GLY A 132 -4.73 10.86 23.67
C GLY A 132 -5.33 10.22 24.92
N ARG A 133 -6.01 9.07 24.76
CA ARG A 133 -6.64 8.34 25.86
C ARG A 133 -5.61 7.47 26.58
N PRO A 134 -5.66 7.40 27.91
CA PRO A 134 -4.76 6.53 28.66
C PRO A 134 -5.10 5.05 28.43
N ILE A 135 -4.07 4.22 28.50
CA ILE A 135 -4.18 2.77 28.54
C ILE A 135 -3.65 2.26 29.88
N VAL A 136 -4.24 1.18 30.39
CA VAL A 136 -3.72 0.48 31.56
C VAL A 136 -2.59 -0.44 31.10
N TYR A 137 -1.38 -0.18 31.61
CA TYR A 137 -0.22 -1.03 31.42
C TYR A 137 0.23 -1.57 32.77
N VAL A 138 0.07 -2.89 32.95
CA VAL A 138 0.21 -3.56 34.26
C VAL A 138 -0.76 -2.91 35.26
N ASP A 139 -0.28 -2.08 36.18
CA ASP A 139 -1.09 -1.38 37.19
C ASP A 139 -1.03 0.15 37.05
N LYS A 140 -0.38 0.65 36.00
CA LYS A 140 -0.19 2.09 35.76
C LYS A 140 -1.01 2.56 34.58
N SER A 141 -1.77 3.63 34.78
CA SER A 141 -2.45 4.36 33.70
C SER A 141 -1.42 5.20 32.96
N ILE A 142 -1.18 4.90 31.68
CA ILE A 142 -0.22 5.60 30.83
C ILE A 142 -0.97 6.23 29.66
N GLY A 143 -0.87 7.54 29.51
CA GLY A 143 -1.50 8.30 28.44
C GLY A 143 -0.64 9.48 28.00
N THR A 144 -1.13 10.24 27.02
CA THR A 144 -0.49 11.49 26.60
C THR A 144 -1.18 12.72 27.19
N ASP A 145 -2.27 12.55 27.93
CA ASP A 145 -3.04 13.62 28.59
C ASP A 145 -3.47 14.73 27.62
N ASN A 146 -3.67 14.37 26.34
CA ASN A 146 -3.87 15.30 25.22
C ASN A 146 -2.77 16.38 25.06
N GLN A 147 -1.59 16.19 25.64
CA GLN A 147 -0.46 17.07 25.40
C GLN A 147 0.10 16.86 23.98
N PRO A 148 0.22 17.92 23.16
CA PRO A 148 0.55 17.79 21.75
C PRO A 148 1.94 17.17 21.53
N ASP A 149 2.91 17.52 22.36
CA ASP A 149 4.27 16.97 22.26
C ASP A 149 4.33 15.47 22.61
N LYS A 150 3.58 15.02 23.63
CA LYS A 150 3.45 13.60 23.97
C LYS A 150 2.75 12.82 22.85
N VAL A 151 1.70 13.40 22.24
CA VAL A 151 0.99 12.79 21.09
C VAL A 151 1.93 12.63 19.89
N LYS A 152 2.65 13.71 19.51
CA LYS A 152 3.64 13.66 18.42
C LYS A 152 4.76 12.64 18.71
N PHE A 153 5.24 12.58 19.96
CA PHE A 153 6.20 11.56 20.38
C PHE A 153 5.67 10.13 20.16
N VAL A 154 4.44 9.84 20.59
CA VAL A 154 3.82 8.52 20.37
C VAL A 154 3.66 8.23 18.88
N GLN A 155 3.15 9.18 18.09
CA GLN A 155 2.95 9.02 16.65
C GLN A 155 4.26 8.66 15.93
N ASN A 156 5.33 9.38 16.21
CA ASN A 156 6.65 9.11 15.63
C ASN A 156 7.19 7.72 16.05
N ASN A 157 7.10 7.38 17.33
CA ASN A 157 7.61 6.10 17.82
C ASN A 157 6.77 4.91 17.33
N VAL A 158 5.45 5.06 17.20
CA VAL A 158 4.57 4.04 16.59
C VAL A 158 4.97 3.81 15.14
N ALA A 159 5.15 4.88 14.36
CA ALA A 159 5.57 4.77 12.96
C ALA A 159 6.93 4.06 12.84
N LEU A 160 7.92 4.49 13.61
CA LEU A 160 9.25 3.91 13.61
C LEU A 160 9.24 2.43 14.04
N GLN A 161 8.59 2.10 15.15
CA GLN A 161 8.60 0.74 15.69
C GLN A 161 7.83 -0.24 14.82
N ILE A 162 6.63 0.12 14.34
CA ILE A 162 5.82 -0.80 13.52
C ILE A 162 6.53 -1.12 12.21
N ILE A 163 7.12 -0.13 11.54
CA ILE A 163 7.87 -0.36 10.30
C ILE A 163 9.08 -1.24 10.60
N LYS A 164 9.89 -0.89 11.61
CA LYS A 164 11.06 -1.67 12.01
C LYS A 164 10.72 -3.11 12.33
N ILE A 165 9.68 -3.36 13.12
CA ILE A 165 9.25 -4.72 13.45
C ILE A 165 8.73 -5.45 12.19
N GLY A 166 7.88 -4.77 11.41
CA GLY A 166 7.16 -5.35 10.29
C GLY A 166 8.06 -5.81 9.14
N HIS A 167 9.18 -5.12 8.89
CA HIS A 167 10.12 -5.52 7.83
C HIS A 167 11.42 -6.13 8.36
N ASP A 168 12.07 -5.58 9.39
CA ASP A 168 13.36 -6.11 9.87
C ASP A 168 13.16 -7.42 10.64
N LYS A 169 12.32 -7.40 11.68
CA LYS A 169 12.15 -8.57 12.55
C LYS A 169 11.35 -9.70 11.89
N GLN A 170 10.51 -9.36 10.92
CA GLN A 170 9.64 -10.31 10.22
C GLN A 170 10.08 -10.55 8.78
N ALA A 171 11.33 -10.20 8.42
CA ALA A 171 11.80 -10.22 7.04
C ALA A 171 11.57 -11.56 6.32
N THR A 172 11.66 -12.67 7.05
CA THR A 172 11.47 -14.03 6.56
C THR A 172 10.06 -14.59 6.80
N ASN A 173 9.21 -13.89 7.57
CA ASN A 173 7.86 -14.35 7.93
C ASN A 173 6.79 -13.51 7.23
N THR A 174 6.49 -13.89 5.98
CA THR A 174 5.53 -13.20 5.12
C THR A 174 4.11 -13.10 5.72
N VAL A 175 3.71 -14.07 6.55
CA VAL A 175 2.41 -14.04 7.25
C VAL A 175 2.36 -12.91 8.27
N ASN A 176 3.43 -12.74 9.06
CA ASN A 176 3.54 -11.63 10.01
C ASN A 176 3.72 -10.28 9.31
N ILE A 177 4.43 -10.22 8.18
CA ILE A 177 4.49 -9.00 7.34
C ILE A 177 3.06 -8.55 6.96
N GLY A 178 2.22 -9.48 6.48
CA GLY A 178 0.81 -9.19 6.17
C GLY A 178 -0.01 -8.71 7.37
N MET A 179 0.27 -9.25 8.55
CA MET A 179 -0.36 -8.80 9.79
C MET A 179 0.07 -7.37 10.16
N TYR A 180 1.36 -7.01 10.02
CA TYR A 180 1.80 -5.63 10.28
C TYR A 180 1.27 -4.67 9.21
N ALA A 181 1.14 -5.10 7.95
CA ALA A 181 0.46 -4.33 6.91
C ALA A 181 -1.00 -4.02 7.29
N TRP A 182 -1.71 -4.99 7.88
CA TRP A 182 -3.06 -4.77 8.41
C TRP A 182 -3.07 -3.76 9.57
N VAL A 183 -2.14 -3.85 10.52
CA VAL A 183 -2.03 -2.88 11.63
C VAL A 183 -1.80 -1.47 11.07
N ILE A 184 -0.80 -1.29 10.19
CA ILE A 184 -0.48 -0.01 9.54
C ILE A 184 -1.72 0.54 8.83
N SER A 185 -2.41 -0.28 8.05
CA SER A 185 -3.59 0.14 7.28
C SER A 185 -4.73 0.63 8.17
N ASN A 186 -4.97 -0.01 9.31
CA ASN A 186 -6.01 0.43 10.24
C ASN A 186 -5.62 1.70 10.98
N VAL A 187 -4.37 1.82 11.42
CA VAL A 187 -3.87 3.04 12.07
C VAL A 187 -3.90 4.22 11.09
N TRP A 188 -3.51 4.02 9.83
CA TRP A 188 -3.58 5.04 8.77
C TRP A 188 -5.03 5.49 8.54
N LYS A 189 -5.97 4.55 8.43
CA LYS A 189 -7.40 4.87 8.25
C LYS A 189 -7.98 5.65 9.43
N ALA A 190 -7.54 5.35 10.65
CA ALA A 190 -7.97 6.07 11.85
C ALA A 190 -7.33 7.46 11.97
N PHE A 191 -6.05 7.60 11.56
CA PHE A 191 -5.28 8.84 11.68
C PHE A 191 -4.51 9.15 10.39
N PRO A 192 -5.02 10.04 9.52
CA PRO A 192 -4.35 10.38 8.26
C PRO A 192 -2.91 10.90 8.43
N VAL A 193 -2.64 11.61 9.54
CA VAL A 193 -1.29 12.07 9.92
C VAL A 193 -0.29 10.92 10.03
N MET A 194 -0.71 9.77 10.57
CA MET A 194 0.13 8.57 10.65
C MET A 194 0.50 8.04 9.28
N GLY A 195 -0.37 8.22 8.28
CA GLY A 195 -0.09 7.83 6.90
C GLY A 195 1.14 8.51 6.32
N ASN A 196 1.25 9.82 6.54
CA ASN A 196 2.41 10.61 6.14
C ASN A 196 3.69 10.12 6.84
N LEU A 197 3.61 9.87 8.16
CA LEU A 197 4.73 9.35 8.95
C LEU A 197 5.17 7.95 8.46
N PHE A 198 4.23 7.04 8.24
CA PHE A 198 4.54 5.71 7.71
C PHE A 198 5.18 5.80 6.33
N LEU A 199 4.64 6.65 5.46
CA LEU A 199 5.15 6.82 4.10
C LEU A 199 6.60 7.34 4.10
N HIS A 200 6.89 8.34 4.94
CA HIS A 200 8.26 8.80 5.15
C HIS A 200 9.18 7.67 5.63
N ARG A 201 8.77 6.92 6.67
CA ARG A 201 9.57 5.81 7.22
C ARG A 201 9.77 4.68 6.21
N PHE A 202 8.80 4.42 5.34
CA PHE A 202 8.97 3.47 4.22
C PHE A 202 10.05 3.94 3.25
N TYR A 203 10.04 5.21 2.84
CA TYR A 203 11.03 5.78 1.92
C TYR A 203 12.44 5.83 2.52
N GLU A 204 12.54 6.10 3.82
CA GLU A 204 13.81 6.02 4.57
C GLU A 204 14.32 4.58 4.65
N THR A 205 13.41 3.62 4.86
CA THR A 205 13.76 2.20 5.01
C THR A 205 14.18 1.57 3.68
N CYS A 206 13.49 1.91 2.60
CA CYS A 206 13.73 1.39 1.25
C CYS A 206 13.69 2.56 0.25
N PRO A 207 14.86 3.13 -0.09
CA PRO A 207 14.96 4.28 -1.00
C PRO A 207 14.34 4.01 -2.38
N TYR A 208 14.35 2.74 -2.83
CA TYR A 208 13.81 2.30 -4.11
C TYR A 208 12.28 2.37 -4.21
N LEU A 209 11.58 2.59 -3.08
CA LEU A 209 10.14 2.88 -3.11
C LEU A 209 9.85 4.27 -3.70
N LEU A 210 10.86 5.14 -3.71
CA LEU A 210 10.86 6.34 -4.54
C LEU A 210 11.63 6.03 -5.83
N PRO A 211 11.12 6.49 -6.97
CA PRO A 211 11.84 6.44 -8.26
C PRO A 211 13.03 7.41 -8.30
N ARG A 212 13.95 7.32 -7.33
CA ARG A 212 15.21 8.07 -7.29
C ARG A 212 16.31 7.19 -7.86
N ASN A 213 16.94 7.63 -8.94
CA ASN A 213 18.17 7.02 -9.40
C ASN A 213 19.30 7.45 -8.47
N VAL A 214 19.81 6.52 -7.66
CA VAL A 214 20.98 6.78 -6.82
C VAL A 214 22.22 6.55 -7.66
N SER A 215 22.79 7.62 -8.22
CA SER A 215 24.10 7.60 -8.87
C SER A 215 25.16 8.12 -7.92
N GLN A 216 26.36 7.53 -7.93
CA GLN A 216 27.47 8.05 -7.15
C GLN A 216 27.92 9.39 -7.74
N ASN A 217 27.94 10.42 -6.90
CA ASN A 217 28.41 11.74 -7.33
C ASN A 217 29.94 11.76 -7.40
N LEU A 218 30.50 12.61 -8.26
CA LEU A 218 31.95 12.75 -8.43
C LEU A 218 32.57 13.25 -7.11
N GLY A 219 33.42 12.44 -6.47
CA GLY A 219 34.06 12.75 -5.19
C GLY A 219 33.29 12.29 -3.95
N GLN A 220 32.13 11.64 -4.10
CA GLN A 220 31.40 11.05 -2.98
C GLN A 220 32.13 9.81 -2.45
N SER A 221 32.27 9.71 -1.13
CA SER A 221 32.85 8.53 -0.51
C SER A 221 31.97 7.30 -0.75
N GLU A 222 32.62 6.14 -0.86
CA GLU A 222 31.92 4.86 -1.03
C GLU A 222 30.94 4.61 0.13
N GLU A 223 31.31 4.95 1.35
CA GLU A 223 30.46 4.84 2.54
C GLU A 223 29.18 5.68 2.43
N GLU A 224 29.30 6.94 1.99
CA GLU A 224 28.14 7.82 1.76
C GLU A 224 27.24 7.29 0.64
N PHE A 225 27.83 6.71 -0.41
CA PHE A 225 27.08 6.12 -1.50
C PHE A 225 26.28 4.89 -1.06
N TYR A 226 26.90 3.97 -0.31
CA TYR A 226 26.21 2.81 0.25
C TYR A 226 25.10 3.20 1.25
N LYS A 227 25.34 4.20 2.10
CA LYS A 227 24.29 4.77 2.97
C LYS A 227 23.13 5.35 2.16
N ALA A 228 23.41 6.05 1.06
CA ALA A 228 22.39 6.60 0.17
C ALA A 228 21.55 5.52 -0.53
N MET A 229 22.14 4.37 -0.84
CA MET A 229 21.41 3.19 -1.34
C MET A 229 20.58 2.51 -0.25
N GLY A 230 20.86 2.79 1.03
CA GLY A 230 20.13 2.25 2.18
C GLY A 230 20.85 1.10 2.89
N TYR A 231 22.13 0.86 2.62
CA TYR A 231 22.95 -0.10 3.37
C TYR A 231 23.15 0.38 4.80
N ARG A 232 23.18 -0.57 5.74
CA ARG A 232 23.56 -0.30 7.12
C ARG A 232 25.06 -0.46 7.26
N ILE A 233 25.73 0.62 7.64
CA ILE A 233 27.17 0.64 7.89
C ILE A 233 27.38 0.91 9.37
N THR A 234 28.01 -0.03 10.07
CA THR A 234 28.49 0.19 11.44
C THR A 234 29.97 0.61 11.39
N SER A 235 30.52 1.04 12.52
CA SER A 235 31.96 1.37 12.64
C SER A 235 32.89 0.20 12.29
N GLU A 236 32.37 -1.02 12.30
CA GLU A 236 33.15 -2.26 12.14
C GLU A 236 32.88 -2.98 10.81
N ALA A 237 31.67 -2.84 10.22
CA ALA A 237 31.33 -3.56 8.99
C ALA A 237 30.14 -2.95 8.22
N CYS A 238 30.17 -3.15 6.90
CA CYS A 238 29.00 -2.97 6.02
C CYS A 238 28.09 -4.22 6.10
N GLU A 239 26.78 -4.01 6.00
CA GLU A 239 25.78 -5.08 5.92
C GLU A 239 26.06 -6.02 4.74
N LYS A 240 25.97 -7.33 4.97
CA LYS A 240 26.13 -8.35 3.92
C LYS A 240 25.02 -8.26 2.88
N GLN A 241 25.35 -8.55 1.62
CA GLN A 241 24.43 -8.44 0.49
C GLN A 241 23.13 -9.23 0.68
N ASP A 242 23.20 -10.48 1.15
CA ASP A 242 22.00 -11.32 1.34
C ASP A 242 21.04 -10.73 2.38
N ASN A 243 21.58 -10.19 3.47
CA ASN A 243 20.80 -9.53 4.52
C ASN A 243 20.17 -8.24 3.99
N TYR A 244 20.93 -7.47 3.22
CA TYR A 244 20.45 -6.26 2.56
C TYR A 244 19.27 -6.54 1.62
N VAL A 245 19.43 -7.50 0.70
CA VAL A 245 18.38 -7.87 -0.27
C VAL A 245 17.15 -8.39 0.45
N THR A 246 17.33 -9.24 1.47
CA THR A 246 16.22 -9.75 2.28
C THR A 246 15.46 -8.62 2.99
N ARG A 247 16.18 -7.66 3.59
CA ARG A 247 15.58 -6.50 4.27
C ARG A 247 14.84 -5.57 3.31
N MET A 248 15.45 -5.25 2.17
CA MET A 248 14.84 -4.41 1.13
C MET A 248 13.60 -5.07 0.53
N GLY A 249 13.69 -6.37 0.24
CA GLY A 249 12.56 -7.17 -0.24
C GLY A 249 11.40 -7.18 0.76
N ALA A 250 11.67 -7.41 2.05
CA ALA A 250 10.66 -7.39 3.09
C ALA A 250 10.02 -5.99 3.27
N ALA A 251 10.81 -4.91 3.18
CA ALA A 251 10.30 -3.55 3.23
C ALA A 251 9.38 -3.24 2.04
N ALA A 252 9.79 -3.62 0.82
CA ALA A 252 8.99 -3.47 -0.38
C ALA A 252 7.69 -4.31 -0.31
N GLN A 253 7.78 -5.54 0.20
CA GLN A 253 6.63 -6.41 0.42
C GLN A 253 5.65 -5.81 1.42
N LEU A 254 6.13 -5.30 2.56
CA LEU A 254 5.30 -4.63 3.57
C LEU A 254 4.58 -3.42 2.97
N TYR A 255 5.31 -2.56 2.25
CA TYR A 255 4.74 -1.40 1.56
C TYR A 255 3.67 -1.80 0.54
N GLY A 256 3.98 -2.77 -0.34
CA GLY A 256 3.07 -3.28 -1.34
C GLY A 256 1.76 -3.79 -0.71
N LEU A 257 1.86 -4.57 0.37
CA LEU A 257 0.69 -5.07 1.09
C LEU A 257 -0.15 -3.95 1.73
N VAL A 258 0.48 -2.92 2.29
CA VAL A 258 -0.24 -1.73 2.79
C VAL A 258 -0.97 -1.03 1.66
N VAL A 259 -0.29 -0.76 0.53
CA VAL A 259 -0.92 -0.15 -0.66
C VAL A 259 -2.10 -0.98 -1.15
N ALA A 260 -1.96 -2.31 -1.22
CA ALA A 260 -3.05 -3.20 -1.58
C ALA A 260 -4.24 -3.07 -0.62
N LEU A 261 -4.01 -3.16 0.69
CA LEU A 261 -5.07 -3.07 1.70
C LEU A 261 -5.78 -1.70 1.71
N MET A 262 -5.07 -0.64 1.34
CA MET A 262 -5.61 0.71 1.20
C MET A 262 -6.41 0.84 -0.11
N ALA A 263 -5.91 0.29 -1.22
CA ALA A 263 -6.58 0.25 -2.51
C ALA A 263 -7.69 -0.81 -2.59
N LYS A 264 -7.84 -1.66 -1.56
CA LYS A 264 -8.73 -2.83 -1.51
C LYS A 264 -8.37 -3.94 -2.51
N TYR A 265 -7.07 -4.15 -2.76
CA TYR A 265 -6.49 -5.24 -3.54
C TYR A 265 -5.82 -6.30 -2.64
N LYS A 266 -5.60 -7.49 -3.19
CA LYS A 266 -4.83 -8.60 -2.65
C LYS A 266 -3.63 -8.83 -3.57
N ILE A 267 -2.44 -8.87 -3.01
CA ILE A 267 -1.18 -9.11 -3.74
C ILE A 267 -0.66 -10.50 -3.34
N SER A 268 -0.30 -11.31 -4.34
CA SER A 268 0.53 -12.52 -4.19
C SER A 268 1.84 -12.32 -4.95
N LEU A 269 2.79 -13.25 -4.81
CA LEU A 269 4.06 -13.23 -5.55
C LEU A 269 3.88 -13.25 -7.07
N SER A 270 2.74 -13.72 -7.58
CA SER A 270 2.47 -13.91 -9.01
C SER A 270 1.32 -13.07 -9.56
N ASP A 271 0.52 -12.42 -8.70
CA ASP A 271 -0.75 -11.84 -9.14
C ASP A 271 -1.22 -10.68 -8.24
N VAL A 272 -1.89 -9.69 -8.84
CA VAL A 272 -2.49 -8.55 -8.13
C VAL A 272 -3.96 -8.47 -8.51
N ARG A 273 -4.86 -8.76 -7.56
CA ARG A 273 -6.31 -8.78 -7.81
C ARG A 273 -7.09 -7.97 -6.78
N PRO A 274 -8.26 -7.38 -7.12
CA PRO A 274 -9.10 -6.73 -6.13
C PRO A 274 -9.56 -7.71 -5.03
N CYS A 275 -9.77 -7.25 -3.80
CA CYS A 275 -10.16 -8.13 -2.70
C CYS A 275 -11.55 -8.71 -2.91
N ASP A 276 -11.81 -9.92 -2.41
CA ASP A 276 -13.07 -10.64 -2.66
C ASP A 276 -14.30 -9.85 -2.16
N ARG A 277 -14.15 -8.98 -1.15
CA ARG A 277 -15.22 -8.06 -0.72
C ARG A 277 -15.48 -6.95 -1.72
N PHE A 278 -14.43 -6.41 -2.35
CA PHE A 278 -14.57 -5.42 -3.42
C PHE A 278 -15.13 -6.06 -4.69
N LEU A 279 -14.68 -7.26 -5.05
CA LEU A 279 -15.27 -8.05 -6.13
C LEU A 279 -16.74 -8.38 -5.84
N ARG A 280 -17.07 -8.84 -4.62
CA ARG A 280 -18.47 -9.03 -4.22
C ARG A 280 -19.26 -7.73 -4.28
N SER A 281 -18.73 -6.60 -3.85
CA SER A 281 -19.43 -5.31 -4.01
C SER A 281 -19.67 -4.92 -5.48
N ILE A 282 -18.83 -5.40 -6.40
CA ILE A 282 -19.03 -5.25 -7.85
C ILE A 282 -20.10 -6.23 -8.37
N LEU A 283 -20.10 -7.46 -7.86
CA LEU A 283 -21.02 -8.52 -8.26
C LEU A 283 -22.42 -8.41 -7.62
N ASP A 284 -22.50 -7.78 -6.45
CA ASP A 284 -23.72 -7.44 -5.70
C ASP A 284 -24.34 -6.15 -6.21
N PHE A 285 -23.70 -5.42 -7.15
CA PHE A 285 -24.45 -4.43 -7.92
C PHE A 285 -25.63 -5.18 -8.54
N PRO A 286 -26.87 -4.67 -8.37
CA PRO A 286 -28.01 -5.30 -8.98
C PRO A 286 -27.71 -5.44 -10.46
N THR A 287 -27.64 -6.68 -10.95
CA THR A 287 -27.53 -6.93 -12.38
C THR A 287 -28.68 -6.16 -13.02
N PRO A 288 -28.39 -5.14 -13.84
CA PRO A 288 -29.44 -4.31 -14.39
C PRO A 288 -30.34 -5.25 -15.19
N LYS A 289 -31.57 -5.45 -14.73
CA LYS A 289 -32.55 -6.37 -15.34
C LYS A 289 -32.99 -5.90 -16.74
N SER A 290 -32.49 -4.74 -17.17
CA SER A 290 -32.57 -4.15 -18.49
C SER A 290 -31.34 -3.24 -18.68
N ILE A 291 -30.75 -3.19 -19.88
CA ILE A 291 -29.73 -2.19 -20.25
C ILE A 291 -30.31 -0.81 -19.97
N THR A 292 -29.90 -0.14 -18.88
CA THR A 292 -30.50 1.15 -18.50
C THR A 292 -29.50 2.29 -18.34
N ASP A 293 -28.25 2.14 -18.78
CA ASP A 293 -27.28 3.26 -18.76
C ASP A 293 -26.61 3.54 -20.11
N ILE A 294 -27.04 2.84 -21.17
CA ILE A 294 -26.58 3.11 -22.53
C ILE A 294 -27.81 3.15 -23.42
N LEU A 295 -28.11 4.35 -23.91
CA LEU A 295 -29.13 4.51 -24.92
C LEU A 295 -28.51 4.08 -26.25
N ASP A 296 -29.09 3.09 -26.92
CA ASP A 296 -28.65 2.67 -28.27
C ASP A 296 -28.97 3.76 -29.33
N HIS A 297 -29.91 4.66 -29.01
CA HIS A 297 -30.45 5.62 -29.96
C HIS A 297 -30.14 7.07 -29.57
N LYS A 298 -29.33 7.73 -30.43
CA LYS A 298 -28.95 9.16 -30.33
C LYS A 298 -30.12 10.12 -30.05
N PRO A 299 -31.34 9.94 -30.60
CA PRO A 299 -32.49 10.83 -30.31
C PRO A 299 -32.94 10.83 -28.84
N LEU A 300 -32.69 9.76 -28.09
CA LEU A 300 -33.05 9.66 -26.68
C LEU A 300 -32.16 10.54 -25.78
N LEU A 301 -30.97 10.93 -26.25
CA LEU A 301 -30.13 11.89 -25.52
C LEU A 301 -30.83 13.22 -25.33
N LYS A 302 -31.56 13.69 -26.35
CA LYS A 302 -32.32 14.94 -26.25
C LYS A 302 -33.44 14.78 -25.23
N ILE A 303 -34.14 13.65 -25.24
CA ILE A 303 -35.28 13.38 -24.36
C ILE A 303 -34.86 13.17 -22.90
N PHE A 304 -33.68 12.62 -22.61
CA PHE A 304 -33.22 12.36 -21.23
C PHE A 304 -32.16 13.35 -20.74
N GLY A 305 -31.68 14.26 -21.59
CA GLY A 305 -30.67 15.28 -21.25
C GLY A 305 -31.24 16.51 -20.54
N ASP A 306 -32.53 16.77 -20.68
CA ASP A 306 -33.27 17.89 -20.09
C ASP A 306 -34.29 17.40 -19.03
N ARG A 307 -34.85 18.31 -18.22
CA ARG A 307 -35.73 17.96 -17.07
C ARG A 307 -37.24 18.06 -17.34
N CYS A 308 -37.66 18.42 -18.54
CA CYS A 308 -39.07 18.62 -18.89
C CYS A 308 -39.77 17.29 -19.24
N LEU A 309 -40.94 17.03 -18.64
CA LEU A 309 -41.73 15.80 -18.86
C LEU A 309 -42.92 15.99 -19.82
N GLU A 310 -43.34 17.24 -20.04
CA GLU A 310 -44.57 17.61 -20.74
C GLU A 310 -44.54 17.26 -22.25
N ASP A 311 -43.36 17.34 -22.86
CA ASP A 311 -43.17 17.16 -24.31
C ASP A 311 -42.93 15.71 -24.75
N ILE A 312 -43.15 14.72 -23.87
CA ILE A 312 -42.89 13.30 -24.17
C ILE A 312 -44.21 12.57 -24.46
N PRO A 313 -44.56 12.38 -25.74
CA PRO A 313 -45.83 11.75 -26.11
C PRO A 313 -45.88 10.26 -25.77
N ASN A 314 -44.72 9.59 -25.70
CA ASN A 314 -44.66 8.16 -25.39
C ASN A 314 -44.70 7.93 -23.86
N PRO A 315 -45.77 7.31 -23.32
CA PRO A 315 -45.94 7.14 -21.88
C PRO A 315 -44.87 6.24 -21.25
N ARG A 316 -44.27 5.31 -22.01
CA ARG A 316 -43.17 4.46 -21.50
C ARG A 316 -41.89 5.26 -21.30
N LEU A 317 -41.54 6.12 -22.25
CA LEU A 317 -40.37 6.98 -22.15
C LEU A 317 -40.54 8.06 -21.08
N ARG A 318 -41.77 8.59 -20.94
CA ARG A 318 -42.11 9.56 -19.89
C ARG A 318 -41.95 8.97 -18.49
N ASN A 319 -42.51 7.78 -18.25
CA ASN A 319 -42.40 7.08 -16.95
C ASN A 319 -40.95 6.69 -16.62
N LEU A 320 -40.16 6.34 -17.65
CA LEU A 320 -38.73 6.08 -17.47
C LEU A 320 -37.98 7.36 -17.11
N LYS A 321 -38.26 8.48 -17.79
CA LYS A 321 -37.64 9.78 -17.51
C LYS A 321 -37.98 10.25 -16.10
N GLU A 322 -39.24 10.18 -15.70
CA GLU A 322 -39.71 10.56 -14.37
C GLU A 322 -38.96 9.83 -13.24
N LYS A 323 -38.78 8.51 -13.37
CA LYS A 323 -37.99 7.71 -12.41
C LYS A 323 -36.53 8.12 -12.33
N THR A 324 -35.98 8.61 -13.43
CA THR A 324 -34.58 9.03 -13.50
C THR A 324 -34.33 10.44 -12.99
N LEU A 325 -35.35 11.29 -12.82
CA LEU A 325 -35.19 12.69 -12.40
C LEU A 325 -34.58 12.86 -11.00
N SER A 326 -34.77 11.89 -10.12
CA SER A 326 -34.21 11.88 -8.76
C SER A 326 -32.69 11.66 -8.73
N TYR A 327 -32.11 11.24 -9.86
CA TYR A 327 -30.69 10.93 -9.98
C TYR A 327 -29.98 11.96 -10.86
N ARG A 328 -28.68 12.17 -10.60
CA ARG A 328 -27.84 13.07 -11.40
C ARG A 328 -26.76 12.26 -12.11
N PHE A 329 -26.94 12.06 -13.41
CA PHE A 329 -26.02 11.32 -14.26
C PHE A 329 -25.91 12.02 -15.63
N GLN A 330 -24.82 11.75 -16.36
CA GLN A 330 -24.63 12.23 -17.72
C GLN A 330 -24.98 11.10 -18.70
N MET A 331 -26.00 11.32 -19.54
CA MET A 331 -26.34 10.37 -20.60
C MET A 331 -25.38 10.49 -21.78
N ILE A 332 -24.87 9.35 -22.24
CA ILE A 332 -23.91 9.28 -23.34
C ILE A 332 -24.41 8.24 -24.35
N HIS A 333 -24.47 8.63 -25.62
CA HIS A 333 -24.75 7.72 -26.73
C HIS A 333 -23.43 7.13 -27.21
N ILE A 334 -23.39 5.81 -27.37
CA ILE A 334 -22.22 5.12 -27.89
C ILE A 334 -22.59 4.54 -29.26
N PRO A 335 -22.09 5.13 -30.37
CA PRO A 335 -22.45 4.70 -31.72
C PRO A 335 -21.75 3.39 -32.10
N GLY A 336 -22.29 2.70 -33.10
CA GLY A 336 -21.63 1.54 -33.73
C GLY A 336 -21.80 0.19 -32.99
N ASN A 337 -22.68 0.13 -32.00
CA ASN A 337 -22.89 -1.07 -31.19
C ASN A 337 -24.13 -1.89 -31.59
N THR A 338 -24.80 -1.50 -32.66
CA THR A 338 -26.04 -2.14 -33.12
C THR A 338 -25.87 -2.62 -34.56
N GLY A 339 -26.17 -3.90 -34.80
CA GLY A 339 -26.14 -4.54 -36.11
C GLY A 339 -27.35 -4.20 -36.97
N LYS A 340 -27.37 -4.74 -38.21
CA LYS A 340 -28.53 -4.59 -39.12
C LYS A 340 -29.78 -5.18 -38.46
N GLY A 341 -30.81 -4.36 -38.27
CA GLY A 341 -32.06 -4.76 -37.61
C GLY A 341 -32.14 -4.45 -36.11
N GLY A 342 -31.17 -3.71 -35.54
CA GLY A 342 -31.22 -3.27 -34.13
C GLY A 342 -30.80 -4.33 -33.11
N SER A 343 -30.18 -5.43 -33.55
CA SER A 343 -29.54 -6.38 -32.66
C SER A 343 -28.30 -5.75 -32.02
N LEU A 344 -28.17 -5.85 -30.70
CA LEU A 344 -27.00 -5.33 -29.99
C LEU A 344 -25.77 -6.21 -30.26
N ASP A 345 -24.72 -5.63 -30.84
CA ASP A 345 -23.40 -6.26 -30.90
C ASP A 345 -22.75 -6.15 -29.52
N SER A 346 -22.86 -7.24 -28.76
CA SER A 346 -22.42 -7.30 -27.37
C SER A 346 -20.91 -7.07 -27.22
N ASP A 347 -20.10 -7.42 -28.21
CA ASP A 347 -18.64 -7.31 -28.13
C ASP A 347 -18.15 -5.93 -28.58
N ALA A 348 -18.79 -5.30 -29.57
CA ALA A 348 -18.58 -3.90 -29.88
C ALA A 348 -18.98 -3.00 -28.69
N PHE A 349 -20.15 -3.28 -28.10
CA PHE A 349 -20.67 -2.58 -26.93
C PHE A 349 -19.74 -2.67 -25.72
N ARG A 350 -19.24 -3.87 -25.38
CA ARG A 350 -18.28 -4.08 -24.28
C ARG A 350 -16.98 -3.33 -24.49
N ARG A 351 -16.44 -3.36 -25.71
CA ARG A 351 -15.22 -2.62 -26.07
C ARG A 351 -15.41 -1.12 -25.91
N ALA A 352 -16.53 -0.60 -26.39
CA ALA A 352 -16.85 0.82 -26.30
C ALA A 352 -17.08 1.28 -24.84
N LEU A 353 -17.69 0.43 -24.00
CA LEU A 353 -17.82 0.65 -22.55
C LEU A 353 -16.45 0.76 -21.85
N LEU A 354 -15.51 -0.12 -22.18
CA LEU A 354 -14.16 -0.10 -21.62
C LEU A 354 -13.39 1.13 -22.09
N GLN A 355 -13.51 1.50 -23.36
CA GLN A 355 -12.91 2.72 -23.90
C GLN A 355 -13.46 3.99 -23.23
N TYR A 356 -14.77 4.04 -22.96
CA TYR A 356 -15.40 5.16 -22.24
C TYR A 356 -15.03 5.21 -20.76
N ARG A 357 -14.87 4.07 -20.07
CA ARG A 357 -14.43 4.04 -18.66
C ARG A 357 -12.96 4.42 -18.50
N ASN A 358 -12.14 4.17 -19.51
CA ASN A 358 -10.69 4.40 -19.46
C ASN A 358 -10.27 5.75 -20.08
N THR A 359 -11.20 6.51 -20.67
CA THR A 359 -10.91 7.87 -21.13
C THR A 359 -11.09 8.86 -19.97
N PHE A 360 -9.98 9.44 -19.49
CA PHE A 360 -10.01 10.53 -18.53
C PHE A 360 -10.76 11.73 -19.13
N ARG A 361 -12.01 11.95 -18.72
CA ARG A 361 -12.67 13.23 -18.93
C ARG A 361 -12.23 14.18 -17.82
N ALA A 362 -11.38 15.14 -18.17
CA ALA A 362 -11.15 16.31 -17.33
C ALA A 362 -12.50 17.03 -17.14
N TYR A 363 -13.01 17.03 -15.91
CA TYR A 363 -14.17 17.84 -15.58
C TYR A 363 -13.73 19.31 -15.54
N ALA A 364 -14.18 20.11 -16.50
CA ALA A 364 -14.09 21.56 -16.38
C ALA A 364 -15.05 22.05 -15.26
N PRO A 365 -14.66 23.02 -14.43
CA PRO A 365 -15.55 23.60 -13.41
C PRO A 365 -16.77 24.29 -14.03
N ARG A 366 -17.81 24.44 -13.22
CA ARG A 366 -19.22 24.72 -13.58
C ARG A 366 -19.52 26.00 -14.39
N ASP A 367 -18.58 26.92 -14.59
CA ASP A 367 -18.90 28.27 -15.05
C ASP A 367 -18.24 28.68 -16.37
N SER A 368 -17.94 27.73 -17.26
CA SER A 368 -17.50 28.05 -18.64
C SER A 368 -18.72 28.33 -19.54
N PRO A 369 -18.89 29.55 -20.08
CA PRO A 369 -20.05 29.92 -20.86
C PRO A 369 -19.86 29.61 -22.35
N HIS A 370 -19.39 28.41 -22.72
CA HIS A 370 -19.31 28.01 -24.13
C HIS A 370 -19.78 26.56 -24.31
N TYR A 371 -21.09 26.37 -24.39
CA TYR A 371 -21.70 25.23 -25.07
C TYR A 371 -22.32 25.73 -26.37
N GLY A 372 -21.45 26.01 -27.35
CA GLY A 372 -21.81 26.20 -28.73
C GLY A 372 -20.86 25.38 -29.58
N SER A 373 -21.43 24.46 -30.38
CA SER A 373 -20.81 23.85 -31.55
C SER A 373 -19.48 23.12 -31.35
N VAL A 374 -19.52 21.79 -31.36
CA VAL A 374 -18.50 21.02 -32.10
C VAL A 374 -19.21 19.96 -32.95
N THR A 375 -19.39 20.30 -34.21
CA THR A 375 -19.44 19.37 -35.34
C THR A 375 -18.15 18.56 -35.42
N MET A 376 -18.29 17.24 -35.46
CA MET A 376 -17.58 16.35 -36.38
C MET A 376 -18.52 15.23 -36.81
#